data_AF-A0A1R2C7R8-F1
#
_entry.id   AF-A0A1R2C7R8-F1
#
_cell.length_a   1.000
_cell.length_b   1.000
_cell.length_c   1.000
_cell.angle_alpha   90.00
_cell.angle_beta   90.00
_cell.angle_gamma   90.00
#
_symmetry.space_group_name_H-M   'P 1'
#
loop_
_entity.id
_entity.type
_entity.pdbx_description
1 polymer ?
#
loop_
_entity_poly.entity_id
_entity_poly.type
_entity_poly.pdbx_seq_one_letter_code
_entity_poly.pdbx_strand_id
1 'polypeptide(L)'
;MANVANKHDIVGIPGILDVHRKEFEKKKLGLRISNESYLREHPELSAMLKMFMQDVLNDYPENILEYAGEYFDDEDMQVKVDDFIRLENSSN
;
A
#
# COMPACT_ATOMS: atom_id res chain seq x y z
N MET A 1 24.71 -9.16 -27.51
CA MET A 1 23.96 -8.83 -26.27
C MET A 1 23.76 -7.33 -26.23
N ALA A 2 22.55 -6.85 -26.52
CA ALA A 2 22.26 -5.42 -26.58
C ALA A 2 21.99 -4.88 -25.17
N ASN A 3 22.94 -4.09 -24.65
CA ASN A 3 22.71 -3.27 -23.47
C ASN A 3 21.80 -2.12 -23.92
N VAL A 4 20.49 -2.26 -23.68
CA VAL A 4 19.52 -1.21 -23.99
C VAL A 4 19.71 -0.11 -22.97
N ALA A 5 20.63 0.81 -23.27
CA ALA A 5 20.74 2.07 -22.56
C ALA A 5 19.36 2.75 -22.60
N ASN A 6 18.82 3.06 -21.43
CA ASN A 6 17.57 3.79 -21.33
C ASN A 6 17.72 5.11 -22.08
N LYS A 7 16.79 5.41 -22.99
CA LYS A 7 16.86 6.57 -23.90
C LYS A 7 16.99 7.93 -23.18
N HIS A 8 16.75 7.94 -21.87
CA HIS A 8 16.87 9.09 -20.98
C HIS A 8 18.29 9.37 -20.46
N ASP A 9 19.23 8.42 -20.61
CA ASP A 9 20.64 8.59 -20.23
C ASP A 9 21.44 9.44 -21.25
N ILE A 10 20.87 9.70 -22.43
CA ILE A 10 21.54 10.39 -23.55
C ILE A 10 21.51 11.92 -23.38
N VAL A 11 20.64 12.46 -22.52
CA VAL A 11 20.37 13.92 -22.43
C VAL A 11 20.87 14.53 -21.10
N GLY A 12 21.36 13.74 -20.16
CA GLY A 12 21.83 14.23 -18.86
C GLY A 12 23.34 14.42 -18.80
N ILE A 13 23.80 15.54 -18.25
CA ILE A 13 25.23 15.74 -17.92
C ILE A 13 25.69 14.58 -17.02
N PRO A 14 26.72 13.81 -17.42
CA PRO A 14 27.24 12.70 -16.62
C PRO A 14 27.62 13.17 -15.21
N GLY A 15 27.08 12.53 -14.17
CA GLY A 15 27.29 12.88 -12.76
C GLY A 15 26.09 13.55 -12.07
N ILE A 16 25.25 14.30 -12.79
CA ILE A 16 24.02 14.88 -12.21
C ILE A 16 22.98 13.79 -11.90
N LEU A 17 22.89 12.78 -12.78
CA LEU A 17 21.97 11.65 -12.63
C LEU A 17 22.30 10.76 -11.42
N ASP A 18 23.58 10.53 -11.12
CA ASP A 18 23.99 9.66 -10.00
C ASP A 18 23.75 10.33 -8.64
N VAL A 19 24.01 11.63 -8.54
CA VAL A 19 23.73 12.41 -7.33
C VAL A 19 22.21 12.49 -7.09
N HIS A 20 21.42 12.78 -8.13
CA HIS A 20 19.96 12.83 -8.02
C HIS A 20 19.35 11.45 -7.70
N ARG A 21 19.91 10.36 -8.23
CA ARG A 21 19.47 9.00 -7.90
C ARG A 21 19.69 8.68 -6.42
N LYS A 22 20.85 9.02 -5.86
CA LYS A 22 21.12 8.81 -4.43
C LYS A 22 20.17 9.61 -3.54
N GLU A 23 19.92 10.87 -3.88
CA GLU A 23 18.95 11.71 -3.16
C GLU A 23 17.51 11.18 -3.30
N PHE A 24 17.14 10.65 -4.47
CA PHE A 24 15.84 10.02 -4.69
C PHE A 24 15.67 8.76 -3.84
N GLU A 25 16.66 7.87 -3.83
CA GLU A 25 16.62 6.66 -3.01
C GLU A 25 16.56 6.99 -1.51
N LYS A 26 17.29 8.01 -1.06
CA LYS A 26 17.22 8.50 0.33
C LYS A 26 15.81 8.98 0.69
N LYS A 27 15.17 9.75 -0.19
CA LYS A 27 13.78 10.20 -0.01
C LYS A 27 12.80 9.04 0.02
N LYS A 28 12.96 8.07 -0.90
CA LYS A 28 12.13 6.86 -0.95
C LYS A 28 12.26 6.02 0.32
N LEU A 29 13.47 5.91 0.87
CA LEU A 29 13.69 5.25 2.15
C LEU A 29 12.95 5.98 3.28
N GLY A 30 13.06 7.31 3.36
CA GLY A 30 12.32 8.12 4.33
C GLY A 30 10.81 7.90 4.24
N LEU A 31 10.25 7.87 3.02
CA LEU A 31 8.84 7.58 2.79
C LEU A 31 8.45 6.17 3.25
N ARG A 32 9.28 5.16 2.97
CA ARG A 32 9.03 3.78 3.42
C ARG A 32 8.94 3.68 4.94
N ILE A 33 9.88 4.32 5.64
CA ILE A 33 9.88 4.36 7.11
C ILE A 33 8.63 5.07 7.61
N SER A 34 8.29 6.23 7.05
CA SER A 34 7.09 6.98 7.43
C SER A 34 5.80 6.17 7.20
N ASN A 35 5.68 5.48 6.06
CA ASN A 35 4.53 4.65 5.75
C ASN A 35 4.43 3.46 6.70
N GLU A 36 5.56 2.82 7.04
CA GLU A 36 5.57 1.71 7.99
C GLU A 36 5.14 2.17 9.39
N SER A 37 5.66 3.31 9.86
CA SER A 37 5.25 3.92 11.13
C SER A 37 3.75 4.21 11.13
N TYR A 38 3.23 4.84 10.06
CA TYR A 38 1.82 5.13 9.92
C TYR A 38 0.96 3.85 9.98
N LEU A 39 1.30 2.82 9.20
CA LEU A 39 0.57 1.55 9.23
C LEU A 39 0.63 0.84 10.58
N ARG A 40 1.71 1.04 11.35
CA ARG A 40 1.85 0.47 12.70
C ARG A 40 1.01 1.22 13.74
N GLU A 41 0.91 2.53 13.61
CA GLU A 41 0.12 3.40 14.48
C GLU A 41 -1.39 3.27 14.21
N HIS A 42 -1.77 2.77 13.03
CA HIS A 42 -3.15 2.64 12.56
C HIS A 42 -3.54 1.16 12.31
N PRO A 43 -3.75 0.36 13.39
CA PRO A 43 -4.14 -1.06 13.27
C PRO A 43 -5.46 -1.27 12.52
N GLU A 44 -6.35 -0.28 12.51
CA GLU A 44 -7.60 -0.26 11.75
C GLU A 44 -7.40 -0.47 10.24
N LEU A 45 -6.31 0.05 9.67
CA LEU A 45 -6.02 -0.14 8.25
C LEU A 45 -5.66 -1.60 7.95
N SER A 46 -4.92 -2.25 8.86
CA SER A 46 -4.58 -3.66 8.74
C SER A 46 -5.83 -4.54 8.88
N ALA A 47 -6.71 -4.22 9.84
CA ALA A 47 -7.99 -4.89 10.02
C ALA A 47 -8.89 -4.77 8.78
N MET A 48 -9.09 -3.55 8.26
CA MET A 48 -9.84 -3.29 7.04
C MET A 48 -9.33 -4.12 5.86
N LEU A 49 -8.01 -4.16 5.64
CA LEU A 49 -7.42 -4.94 4.56
C LEU A 49 -7.61 -6.45 4.74
N LYS A 50 -7.49 -6.96 5.97
CA LYS A 50 -7.73 -8.39 6.26
C LYS A 50 -9.18 -8.76 5.99
N MET A 51 -10.13 -7.98 6.49
CA MET A 51 -11.56 -8.20 6.28
C MET A 51 -11.90 -8.17 4.78
N PHE A 52 -11.44 -7.14 4.07
CA PHE A 52 -11.62 -7.04 2.63
C PHE A 52 -11.07 -8.26 1.89
N MET A 53 -9.85 -8.70 2.22
CA MET A 53 -9.26 -9.88 1.59
C MET A 53 -10.03 -11.17 1.92
N GLN A 54 -10.56 -11.31 3.14
CA GLN A 54 -11.42 -12.45 3.50
C GLN A 54 -12.69 -12.46 2.66
N ASP A 55 -13.36 -11.33 2.53
CA ASP A 55 -14.63 -11.23 1.83
C ASP A 55 -14.44 -11.38 0.30
N VAL A 56 -13.37 -10.83 -0.27
CA VAL A 56 -12.97 -11.07 -1.67
C VAL A 56 -12.73 -12.56 -1.94
N LEU A 57 -12.07 -13.26 -1.03
CA LEU A 57 -11.79 -14.70 -1.19
C LEU A 57 -13.05 -15.55 -1.02
N ASN A 58 -14.02 -15.10 -0.22
CA ASN A 58 -15.30 -15.78 -0.02
C ASN A 58 -16.26 -15.56 -1.20
N ASP A 59 -16.38 -14.31 -1.66
CA ASP A 59 -17.37 -13.88 -2.64
C ASP A 59 -16.87 -14.06 -4.09
N TYR A 60 -15.55 -14.09 -4.29
CA TYR A 60 -14.89 -14.21 -5.59
C TYR A 60 -15.50 -13.29 -6.67
N PRO A 61 -15.45 -11.95 -6.47
CA PRO A 61 -16.11 -11.01 -7.38
C PRO A 61 -15.45 -10.99 -8.76
N GLU A 62 -16.27 -10.84 -9.81
CA GLU A 62 -15.79 -10.72 -11.19
C GLU A 62 -15.03 -9.40 -11.43
N ASN A 63 -15.43 -8.32 -10.74
CA ASN A 63 -14.78 -7.02 -10.77
C ASN A 63 -14.33 -6.57 -9.37
N ILE A 64 -13.05 -6.73 -9.09
CA ILE A 64 -12.47 -6.40 -7.78
C ILE A 64 -12.50 -4.91 -7.45
N LEU A 65 -12.42 -4.02 -8.44
CA LEU A 65 -12.36 -2.57 -8.21
C LEU A 65 -13.73 -2.00 -7.84
N GLU A 66 -14.77 -2.47 -8.52
CA GLU A 66 -16.15 -2.12 -8.22
C GLU A 66 -16.54 -2.66 -6.84
N TYR A 67 -16.20 -3.93 -6.56
CA TYR A 67 -16.38 -4.54 -5.24
C TYR A 67 -15.66 -3.73 -4.15
N ALA A 68 -14.42 -3.28 -4.37
CA ALA A 68 -13.71 -2.45 -3.41
C ALA A 68 -14.42 -1.10 -3.16
N GLY A 69 -14.95 -0.47 -4.22
CA GLY A 69 -15.71 0.77 -4.08
C GLY A 69 -16.92 0.58 -3.17
N GLU A 70 -17.76 -0.41 -3.48
CA GLU A 70 -18.95 -0.71 -2.67
C GLU A 70 -18.59 -1.14 -1.23
N TYR A 71 -17.51 -1.91 -1.06
CA TYR A 71 -17.08 -2.40 0.24
C TYR A 71 -16.59 -1.29 1.18
N PHE A 72 -15.78 -0.37 0.67
CA PHE A 72 -15.20 0.69 1.48
C PHE A 72 -16.09 1.93 1.63
N ASP A 73 -17.11 2.09 0.78
CA ASP A 73 -18.13 3.14 0.88
C ASP A 73 -19.24 2.82 1.92
N ASP A 74 -19.17 1.67 2.60
CA ASP A 74 -20.11 1.27 3.63
C ASP A 74 -20.11 2.24 4.83
N GLU A 75 -21.27 2.80 5.17
CA GLU A 75 -21.45 3.74 6.29
C GLU A 75 -21.09 3.11 7.64
N ASP A 76 -21.27 1.79 7.78
CA ASP A 76 -21.00 1.05 9.01
C ASP A 76 -19.55 0.52 9.09
N MET A 77 -18.70 0.86 8.12
CA MET A 77 -17.34 0.31 8.01
C MET A 77 -16.50 0.52 9.28
N GLN A 78 -16.61 1.69 9.91
CA GLN A 78 -15.90 1.97 11.17
C GLN A 78 -16.30 1.02 12.30
N VAL A 79 -17.62 0.77 12.43
CA VAL A 79 -18.14 -0.12 13.48
C VAL A 79 -17.67 -1.56 13.24
N LYS A 80 -17.74 -2.02 11.99
CA LYS A 80 -17.30 -3.37 11.62
C LYS A 80 -15.81 -3.59 11.90
N VAL A 81 -14.98 -2.60 11.62
CA VAL A 81 -13.53 -2.65 11.87
C VAL A 81 -13.22 -2.67 13.36
N ASP A 82 -13.89 -1.82 14.16
CA ASP A 82 -13.73 -1.81 15.62
C ASP A 82 -14.10 -3.16 16.24
N ASP A 83 -15.21 -3.75 15.79
CA ASP A 83 -15.66 -5.05 16.27
C ASP A 83 -14.70 -6.17 15.84
N PHE A 84 -14.18 -6.13 14.62
CA PHE A 84 -13.16 -7.06 14.16
C PHE A 84 -11.89 -6.98 15.01
N ILE A 85 -11.40 -5.77 15.31
CA ILE A 85 -10.23 -5.56 16.17
C ILE A 85 -10.48 -6.11 17.58
N ARG A 86 -11.65 -5.87 18.15
CA ARG A 86 -12.02 -6.40 19.48
C ARG A 86 -12.00 -7.93 19.49
N LEU A 87 -12.52 -8.57 18.45
CA LEU A 87 -12.56 -10.03 18.33
C LEU A 87 -11.16 -10.63 18.12
N GLU A 88 -10.33 -10.00 17.28
CA GLU A 88 -8.95 -10.44 17.02
C GLU A 88 -8.09 -10.35 18.29
N ASN A 89 -8.25 -9.30 19.09
CA ASN A 89 -7.56 -9.15 20.37
C ASN A 89 -8.06 -10.09 21.47
N SER A 90 -9.28 -10.64 21.33
CA SER A 90 -9.85 -11.59 22.31
C SER A 90 -9.46 -13.04 22.01
N SER A 91 -8.96 -13.31 20.80
CA SER A 91 -8.59 -14.65 20.32
C SER A 91 -7.08 -14.93 20.41
N ASN A 92 -6.27 -13.93 20.80
CA ASN A 92 -4.83 -14.03 21.05
C ASN A 92 -4.53 -14.03 22.55
#